data_AF-A0AAP5I702-F1
#
_entry.id   AF-A0AAP5I702-F1
#
_cell.length_a   1.000
_cell.length_b   1.000
_cell.length_c   1.000
_cell.angle_alpha   90.00
_cell.angle_beta   90.00
_cell.angle_gamma   90.00
#
_symmetry.space_group_name_H-M   'P 1'
#
loop_
_entity.id
_entity.type
_entity.pdbx_description
1 polymer ?
#
loop_
_entity_poly.entity_id
_entity_poly.type
_entity_poly.pdbx_seq_one_letter_code
_entity_poly.pdbx_strand_id
1 'polypeptide(L)'
;MHTLNKLQSALNDLNRQRTRIAGEGWYLQNCWLVKVKPGGTARTEHQYWQVRSRQPMFNGKTLKHLKSFEVDDYKAAIARGKQLKQMDCHIEKLQQQIEQLTAITHSVGSFSKSRETEQLITRVSTDTSRQTLEQQAESTIRFTNLIEQDLLVNEVITKSQELRASLREALAFSKVLAAINLDLRNSNPFVH
;
A
#
# COMPACT_ATOMS: atom_id res chain seq x y z
N MET A 1 -1.14 10.35 -15.74
CA MET A 1 -1.36 10.94 -14.39
C MET A 1 -2.80 10.79 -13.89
N HIS A 2 -3.84 11.12 -14.68
CA HIS A 2 -5.25 11.02 -14.22
C HIS A 2 -5.71 9.60 -13.85
N THR A 3 -5.24 8.57 -14.56
CA THR A 3 -5.57 7.17 -14.30
C THR A 3 -5.01 6.67 -12.97
N LEU A 4 -3.77 7.04 -12.65
CA LEU A 4 -3.10 6.66 -11.40
C LEU A 4 -3.78 7.31 -10.18
N ASN A 5 -4.13 8.59 -10.28
CA ASN A 5 -4.87 9.28 -9.22
C ASN A 5 -6.25 8.64 -8.97
N LYS A 6 -6.94 8.20 -10.03
CA LYS A 6 -8.23 7.50 -9.92
C LYS A 6 -8.09 6.14 -9.24
N LEU A 7 -7.06 5.37 -9.58
CA LEU A 7 -6.76 4.08 -8.93
C LEU A 7 -6.38 4.26 -7.45
N GLN A 8 -5.58 5.28 -7.14
CA GLN A 8 -5.20 5.61 -5.77
C GLN A 8 -6.43 6.01 -4.93
N SER A 9 -7.33 6.82 -5.48
CA SER A 9 -8.59 7.18 -4.82
C SER A 9 -9.45 5.94 -4.55
N ALA A 10 -9.63 5.07 -5.55
CA ALA A 10 -10.40 3.83 -5.39
C ALA A 10 -9.80 2.90 -4.32
N LEU A 11 -8.47 2.81 -4.25
CA LEU A 11 -7.77 2.04 -3.22
C LEU A 11 -8.02 2.64 -1.83
N ASN A 12 -7.94 3.97 -1.68
CA ASN A 12 -8.22 4.64 -0.41
C ASN A 12 -9.68 4.43 0.03
N ASP A 13 -10.63 4.51 -0.90
CA ASP A 13 -12.05 4.27 -0.63
C ASP A 13 -12.31 2.83 -0.18
N LEU A 14 -11.72 1.84 -0.86
CA LEU A 14 -11.81 0.43 -0.47
C LEU A 14 -11.19 0.18 0.90
N ASN A 15 -10.04 0.78 1.20
CA ASN A 15 -9.41 0.68 2.52
C ASN A 15 -10.28 1.30 3.61
N ARG A 16 -10.92 2.44 3.34
CA ARG A 16 -11.84 3.09 4.27
C ARG A 16 -13.09 2.25 4.54
N GLN A 17 -13.63 1.60 3.51
CA GLN A 17 -14.76 0.69 3.68
C GLN A 17 -14.33 -0.57 4.44
N ARG A 18 -13.13 -1.08 4.20
CA ARG A 18 -12.58 -2.26 4.88
C ARG A 18 -12.42 -1.99 6.37
N THR A 19 -11.84 -0.86 6.75
CA THR A 19 -11.69 -0.47 8.16
C THR A 19 -13.04 -0.24 8.83
N ARG A 20 -14.01 0.35 8.11
CA ARG A 20 -15.39 0.48 8.60
C ARG A 20 -16.01 -0.88 8.93
N ILE A 21 -16.02 -1.83 7.99
CA ILE A 21 -16.61 -3.17 8.20
C ILE A 21 -15.86 -3.94 9.30
N ALA A 22 -14.54 -3.81 9.36
CA ALA A 22 -13.75 -4.40 10.45
C ALA A 22 -14.07 -3.77 11.82
N GLY A 23 -14.46 -2.50 11.85
CA GLY A 23 -14.87 -1.77 13.06
C GLY A 23 -16.30 -2.06 13.52
N GLU A 24 -17.17 -2.63 12.68
CA GLU A 24 -18.56 -2.97 13.04
C GLU A 24 -18.66 -4.14 14.02
N GLY A 25 -17.60 -4.95 14.14
CA GLY A 25 -17.51 -6.03 15.11
C GLY A 25 -16.64 -7.19 14.64
N TRP A 26 -16.64 -8.26 15.43
CA TRP A 26 -15.84 -9.45 15.12
C TRP A 26 -16.30 -10.11 13.82
N TYR A 27 -15.36 -10.73 13.10
CA TYR A 27 -15.60 -11.37 11.81
C TYR A 27 -14.87 -12.72 11.72
N LEU A 28 -15.36 -13.60 10.84
CA LEU A 28 -14.75 -14.91 10.60
C LEU A 28 -14.49 -15.10 9.12
N GLN A 29 -13.21 -15.15 8.75
CA GLN A 29 -12.79 -15.50 7.40
C GLN A 29 -12.64 -17.02 7.25
N ASN A 30 -12.83 -17.54 6.04
CA ASN A 30 -12.64 -18.97 5.71
C ASN A 30 -13.49 -19.94 6.55
N CYS A 31 -14.63 -19.47 7.05
CA CYS A 31 -15.55 -20.23 7.88
C CYS A 31 -16.91 -20.44 7.20
N TRP A 32 -17.61 -21.51 7.57
CA TRP A 32 -18.98 -21.80 7.13
C TRP A 32 -19.78 -22.52 8.21
N LEU A 33 -21.11 -22.36 8.16
CA LEU A 33 -22.05 -23.03 9.06
C LEU A 33 -22.58 -24.31 8.43
N VAL A 34 -22.73 -25.35 9.26
CA VAL A 34 -23.27 -26.65 8.87
C VAL A 34 -24.25 -27.12 9.94
N LYS A 35 -25.40 -27.63 9.52
CA LYS A 35 -26.31 -28.41 10.37
C LYS A 35 -25.90 -29.88 10.31
N VAL A 36 -25.69 -30.50 11.46
CA VAL A 36 -25.24 -31.88 11.57
C VAL A 36 -26.20 -32.66 12.45
N LYS A 37 -26.49 -33.91 12.05
CA LYS A 37 -27.22 -34.86 12.89
C LYS A 37 -26.24 -35.52 13.87
N PRO A 38 -26.66 -35.83 15.11
CA PRO A 38 -25.84 -36.58 16.03
C PRO A 38 -25.44 -37.93 15.41
N GLY A 39 -24.17 -38.28 15.53
CA GLY A 39 -23.66 -39.60 15.15
C GLY A 39 -23.87 -40.62 16.27
N GLY A 40 -23.89 -41.91 15.91
CA GLY A 40 -23.99 -43.03 16.85
C GLY A 40 -25.42 -43.53 17.11
N THR A 41 -25.61 -44.26 18.21
CA THR A 41 -26.90 -44.85 18.63
C THR A 41 -27.88 -43.85 19.26
N ALA A 42 -27.48 -42.59 19.42
CA ALA A 42 -28.35 -41.52 19.90
C ALA A 42 -29.41 -41.18 18.81
N ARG A 43 -30.56 -41.84 18.89
CA ARG A 43 -31.72 -41.67 17.98
C ARG A 43 -32.49 -40.36 18.21
N THR A 44 -31.78 -39.26 18.45
CA THR A 44 -32.40 -37.93 18.49
C THR A 44 -32.35 -37.30 17.11
N GLU A 45 -33.51 -36.96 16.56
CA GLU A 45 -33.63 -36.25 15.28
C GLU A 45 -33.13 -34.79 15.34
N HIS A 46 -32.77 -34.32 16.54
CA HIS A 46 -32.33 -32.95 16.76
C HIS A 46 -30.99 -32.68 16.08
N GLN A 47 -31.04 -31.88 15.02
CA GLN A 47 -29.87 -31.32 14.36
C GLN A 47 -29.27 -30.21 15.22
N TYR A 48 -27.95 -30.13 15.24
CA TYR A 48 -27.24 -29.03 15.87
C TYR A 48 -26.37 -28.29 14.86
N TRP A 49 -26.05 -27.05 15.18
CA TRP A 49 -25.21 -26.21 14.33
C TRP A 49 -23.74 -26.37 14.69
N GLN A 50 -22.90 -26.39 13.66
CA GLN A 50 -21.45 -26.31 13.78
C GLN A 50 -20.95 -25.17 12.89
N VAL A 51 -20.00 -24.39 13.40
CA VAL A 51 -19.12 -23.58 12.56
C VAL A 51 -17.86 -24.38 12.27
N ARG A 52 -17.43 -24.36 11.00
CA ARG A 52 -16.20 -25.01 10.54
C ARG A 52 -15.31 -23.99 9.86
N SER A 53 -14.01 -24.22 9.92
CA SER A 53 -12.96 -23.43 9.29
C SER A 53 -11.99 -24.36 8.57
N ARG A 54 -11.29 -23.83 7.55
CA ARG A 54 -10.17 -24.56 6.91
C ARG A 54 -8.90 -24.58 7.78
N GLN A 55 -8.77 -23.61 8.69
CA GLN A 55 -7.61 -23.41 9.56
C GLN A 55 -8.00 -23.61 11.02
N PRO A 56 -7.09 -24.05 11.89
CA PRO A 56 -7.36 -24.19 13.32
C PRO A 56 -7.59 -22.80 13.97
N MET A 57 -8.83 -22.50 14.37
CA MET A 57 -9.23 -21.18 14.88
C MET A 57 -9.99 -21.24 16.21
N PHE A 58 -10.59 -22.38 16.54
CA PHE A 58 -11.42 -22.55 17.74
C PHE A 58 -10.65 -23.33 18.79
N ASN A 59 -9.74 -22.67 19.51
CA ASN A 59 -8.83 -23.30 20.48
C ASN A 59 -7.98 -24.41 19.84
N GLY A 60 -7.38 -24.10 18.69
CA GLY A 60 -6.58 -25.06 17.91
C GLY A 60 -7.43 -26.05 17.09
N LYS A 61 -8.76 -26.01 17.18
CA LYS A 61 -9.66 -26.86 16.39
C LYS A 61 -10.20 -26.12 15.16
N THR A 62 -10.55 -26.90 14.14
CA THR A 62 -11.18 -26.41 12.90
C THR A 62 -12.71 -26.35 13.00
N LEU A 63 -13.28 -26.72 14.14
CA LEU A 63 -14.72 -26.76 14.34
C LEU A 63 -15.11 -26.31 15.75
N LYS A 64 -16.29 -25.69 15.86
CA LYS A 64 -16.96 -25.38 17.11
C LYS A 64 -18.46 -25.71 16.98
N HIS A 65 -19.01 -26.38 18.00
CA HIS A 65 -20.45 -26.58 18.14
C HIS A 65 -21.09 -25.29 18.64
N LEU A 66 -22.23 -24.93 18.05
CA LEU A 66 -22.95 -23.71 18.38
C LEU A 66 -24.26 -24.02 19.08
N LYS A 67 -24.60 -23.19 20.07
CA LYS A 67 -25.95 -23.14 20.62
C LYS A 67 -26.86 -22.40 19.64
N SER A 68 -28.16 -22.70 19.67
CA SER A 68 -29.13 -22.12 18.71
C SER A 68 -29.12 -20.59 18.69
N PHE A 69 -28.92 -19.92 19.83
CA PHE A 69 -28.87 -18.46 19.91
C PHE A 69 -27.58 -17.84 19.37
N GLU A 70 -26.48 -18.60 19.29
CA GLU A 70 -25.21 -18.10 18.74
C GLU A 70 -25.19 -18.12 17.20
N VAL A 71 -26.12 -18.85 16.58
CA VAL A 71 -26.08 -19.12 15.13
C VAL A 71 -26.14 -17.84 14.31
N ASP A 72 -27.01 -16.91 14.69
CA ASP A 72 -27.19 -15.66 13.95
C ASP A 72 -25.97 -14.74 14.07
N ASP A 73 -25.34 -14.68 15.25
CA ASP A 73 -24.09 -13.94 15.46
C ASP A 73 -22.96 -14.49 14.59
N TYR A 74 -22.79 -15.81 14.56
CA TYR A 74 -21.80 -16.47 13.71
C TYR A 74 -22.10 -16.29 12.23
N LYS A 75 -23.39 -16.32 11.84
CA LYS A 75 -23.82 -16.07 10.46
C LYS A 75 -23.45 -14.65 10.01
N ALA A 76 -23.68 -13.66 10.88
CA ALA A 76 -23.30 -12.28 10.63
C ALA A 76 -21.77 -12.11 10.55
N ALA A 77 -21.02 -12.73 11.47
CA ALA A 77 -19.55 -12.68 11.47
C ALA A 77 -18.94 -13.34 10.21
N ILE A 78 -19.51 -14.44 9.73
CA ILE A 78 -19.08 -15.10 8.48
C ILE A 78 -19.41 -14.23 7.27
N ALA A 79 -20.58 -13.57 7.25
CA ALA A 79 -20.95 -12.66 6.17
C ALA A 79 -19.95 -11.48 6.07
N ARG A 80 -19.63 -10.85 7.21
CA ARG A 80 -18.59 -9.81 7.29
C ARG A 80 -17.24 -10.33 6.83
N GLY A 81 -16.83 -11.51 7.27
CA GLY A 81 -15.56 -12.11 6.86
C GLY A 81 -15.48 -12.39 5.36
N LYS A 82 -16.58 -12.79 4.72
CA LYS A 82 -16.65 -12.95 3.25
C LYS A 82 -16.51 -11.61 2.52
N GLN A 83 -17.18 -10.57 3.01
CA GLN A 83 -17.07 -9.22 2.45
C GLN A 83 -15.64 -8.70 2.54
N LEU A 84 -15.03 -8.80 3.73
CA LEU A 84 -13.63 -8.39 3.93
C LEU A 84 -12.68 -9.15 3.00
N LYS A 85 -12.85 -10.46 2.84
CA LYS A 85 -12.02 -11.26 1.92
C LYS A 85 -12.16 -10.82 0.45
N GLN A 86 -13.37 -10.46 0.02
CA GLN A 86 -13.57 -9.93 -1.34
C GLN A 86 -12.87 -8.59 -1.54
N MET A 87 -12.95 -7.72 -0.53
CA MET A 87 -12.28 -6.42 -0.55
C MET A 87 -10.76 -6.56 -0.54
N ASP A 88 -10.22 -7.46 0.30
CA ASP A 88 -8.79 -7.77 0.35
C ASP A 88 -8.28 -8.19 -1.04
N CYS A 89 -9.00 -9.09 -1.72
CA CYS A 89 -8.66 -9.51 -3.09
C CYS A 89 -8.73 -8.35 -4.11
N HIS A 90 -9.68 -7.43 -3.95
CA HIS A 90 -9.76 -6.24 -4.82
C HIS A 90 -8.61 -5.26 -4.57
N ILE A 91 -8.24 -5.05 -3.30
CA ILE A 91 -7.10 -4.22 -2.91
C ILE A 91 -5.81 -4.81 -3.49
N GLU A 92 -5.58 -6.11 -3.35
CA GLU A 92 -4.41 -6.80 -3.92
C GLU A 92 -4.32 -6.60 -5.44
N LYS A 93 -5.45 -6.77 -6.16
CA LYS A 93 -5.48 -6.55 -7.62
C LYS A 93 -5.16 -5.12 -8.00
N LEU A 94 -5.72 -4.14 -7.29
CA LEU A 94 -5.45 -2.72 -7.57
C LEU A 94 -4.01 -2.35 -7.25
N GLN A 95 -3.43 -2.89 -6.17
CA GLN A 95 -2.02 -2.71 -5.82
C GLN A 95 -1.11 -3.25 -6.92
N GLN A 96 -1.39 -4.46 -7.42
CA GLN A 96 -0.65 -5.05 -8.54
C GLN A 96 -0.74 -4.19 -9.81
N GLN A 97 -1.92 -3.63 -10.12
CA GLN A 97 -2.08 -2.73 -11.26
C GLN A 97 -1.26 -1.43 -11.11
N ILE A 98 -1.25 -0.85 -9.90
CA ILE A 98 -0.44 0.35 -9.62
C ILE A 98 1.05 0.02 -9.75
N GLU A 99 1.50 -1.12 -9.23
CA GLU A 99 2.90 -1.57 -9.32
C GLU A 99 3.33 -1.75 -10.78
N GLN A 100 2.51 -2.40 -11.61
CA GLN A 100 2.77 -2.58 -13.04
C GLN A 100 2.88 -1.23 -13.77
N LEU A 101 1.95 -0.30 -13.54
CA LEU A 101 1.99 1.03 -14.16
C LEU A 101 3.22 1.83 -13.70
N THR A 102 3.62 1.67 -12.44
CA THR A 102 4.81 2.33 -11.89
C THR A 102 6.08 1.76 -12.52
N ALA A 103 6.18 0.43 -12.64
CA ALA A 103 7.30 -0.24 -13.30
C ALA A 103 7.44 0.15 -14.78
N ILE A 104 6.35 0.22 -15.54
CA ILE A 104 6.34 0.69 -16.94
C ILE A 104 6.78 2.16 -17.02
N THR A 105 6.32 3.00 -16.09
CA THR A 105 6.73 4.42 -16.07
C THR A 105 8.23 4.56 -15.81
N HIS A 106 8.80 3.74 -14.93
CA HIS A 106 10.24 3.73 -14.67
C HIS A 106 11.06 3.17 -15.84
N SER A 107 10.56 2.15 -16.56
CA SER A 107 11.25 1.61 -17.74
C SER A 107 11.25 2.61 -18.90
N VAL A 108 10.11 3.26 -19.19
CA VAL A 108 10.00 4.29 -20.24
C VAL A 108 10.86 5.52 -19.90
N GLY A 109 10.94 5.91 -18.63
CA GLY A 109 11.87 6.96 -18.18
C GLY A 109 13.35 6.60 -18.31
N SER A 110 13.67 5.30 -18.39
CA SER A 110 15.05 4.81 -18.55
C SER A 110 15.47 4.64 -20.02
N PHE A 111 14.52 4.54 -20.96
CA PHE A 111 14.81 4.48 -22.40
C PHE A 111 15.02 5.84 -23.07
N SER A 112 14.70 6.96 -22.40
CA SER A 112 14.91 8.31 -22.94
C SER A 112 16.28 8.94 -22.59
N LYS A 113 17.24 8.16 -22.05
CA LYS A 113 18.60 8.66 -21.75
C LYS A 113 19.70 8.11 -22.67
N SER A 114 19.35 7.46 -23.77
CA SER A 114 20.31 6.85 -24.68
C SER A 114 20.26 7.42 -26.09
N ARG A 115 20.35 8.74 -26.23
CA ARG A 115 20.97 9.34 -27.41
C ARG A 115 21.25 10.83 -27.17
N GLU A 116 22.47 11.21 -27.49
CA GLU A 116 22.97 12.57 -27.70
C GLU A 116 23.19 13.41 -26.44
N THR A 117 24.35 13.25 -25.81
CA THR A 117 25.46 14.22 -25.95
C THR A 117 26.69 13.70 -25.20
N GLU A 118 27.61 13.13 -25.97
CA GLU A 118 29.01 13.12 -25.59
C GLU A 118 29.55 14.56 -25.67
N GLN A 119 30.48 14.85 -24.75
CA GLN A 119 31.44 15.95 -24.75
C GLN A 119 31.06 17.24 -24.00
N LEU A 120 31.97 17.59 -23.09
CA LEU A 120 32.06 18.76 -22.22
C LEU A 120 31.06 18.85 -21.06
N ILE A 121 31.51 18.47 -19.86
CA ILE A 121 32.00 19.46 -18.87
C ILE A 121 32.92 18.76 -17.87
N THR A 122 34.18 19.14 -18.02
CA THR A 122 35.30 18.98 -17.13
C THR A 122 35.03 19.69 -15.80
N ARG A 123 35.33 18.99 -14.69
CA ARG A 123 35.72 19.52 -13.37
C ARG A 123 34.82 20.59 -12.72
N VAL A 124 34.02 20.17 -11.74
CA VAL A 124 33.91 20.92 -10.46
C VAL A 124 33.88 19.94 -9.29
N SER A 125 34.85 20.13 -8.40
CA SER A 125 35.03 19.61 -7.04
C SER A 125 33.92 18.76 -6.43
N THR A 126 34.24 17.47 -6.29
CA THR A 126 34.07 16.75 -5.03
C THR A 126 34.78 17.53 -3.92
N ASP A 127 34.08 17.94 -2.86
CA ASP A 127 34.59 18.05 -1.47
C ASP A 127 33.65 18.90 -0.60
N THR A 128 32.40 18.49 -0.41
CA THR A 128 31.61 18.93 0.78
C THR A 128 30.47 17.99 1.17
N SER A 129 30.11 16.98 0.37
CA SER A 129 28.92 16.15 0.63
C SER A 129 29.23 14.72 1.09
N ARG A 130 30.39 14.50 1.74
CA ARG A 130 30.81 13.17 2.24
C ARG A 130 30.76 13.01 3.76
N GLN A 131 30.63 14.10 4.54
CA GLN A 131 30.70 14.02 6.00
C GLN A 131 29.37 13.74 6.72
N THR A 132 28.22 13.73 6.04
CA THR A 132 26.92 13.50 6.70
C THR A 132 26.33 12.10 6.47
N LEU A 133 26.95 11.27 5.61
CA LEU A 133 26.39 9.97 5.22
C LEU A 133 27.02 8.77 5.95
N GLU A 134 28.19 8.93 6.57
CA GLU A 134 28.87 7.83 7.28
C GLU A 134 28.41 7.64 8.73
N GLN A 135 27.75 8.62 9.36
CA GLN A 135 27.22 8.44 10.72
C GLN A 135 25.86 7.73 10.80
N GLN A 136 25.20 7.46 9.67
CA GLN A 136 23.85 6.88 9.66
C GLN A 136 23.79 5.41 9.22
N ALA A 137 24.93 4.81 8.84
CA ALA A 137 24.98 3.46 8.27
C ALA A 137 25.00 2.32 9.29
N GLU A 138 25.09 2.60 10.60
CA GLU A 138 25.31 1.55 11.62
C GLU A 138 24.18 1.32 12.62
N SER A 139 23.06 2.05 12.56
CA SER A 139 21.89 1.67 13.36
C SER A 139 21.08 0.59 12.62
N THR A 140 21.47 -0.67 12.78
CA THR A 140 20.53 -1.78 12.58
C THR A 140 19.42 -1.61 13.62
N ILE A 141 18.36 -0.87 13.28
CA ILE A 141 17.21 -0.66 14.16
C ILE A 141 16.50 -2.02 14.27
N ARG A 142 16.75 -2.75 15.36
CA ARG A 142 15.93 -3.89 15.77
C ARG A 142 14.62 -3.34 16.31
N PHE A 143 13.59 -3.32 15.46
CA PHE A 143 12.23 -2.97 15.88
C PHE A 143 11.72 -4.01 16.87
N THR A 144 11.43 -3.60 18.09
CA THR A 144 10.83 -4.46 19.13
C THR A 144 9.31 -4.35 19.16
N ASN A 145 8.72 -3.35 18.49
CA ASN A 145 7.30 -3.04 18.54
C ASN A 145 6.74 -2.61 17.16
N LEU A 146 5.60 -3.19 16.74
CA LEU A 146 4.90 -2.87 15.50
C LEU A 146 4.41 -1.41 15.42
N ILE A 147 4.10 -0.80 16.56
CA ILE A 147 3.60 0.59 16.61
C ILE A 147 4.73 1.57 16.25
N GLU A 148 5.95 1.33 16.74
CA GLU A 148 7.11 2.16 16.44
C GLU A 148 7.51 2.05 14.96
N GLN A 149 7.35 0.85 14.38
CA GLN A 149 7.58 0.64 12.95
C GLN A 149 6.59 1.45 12.10
N ASP A 150 5.30 1.45 12.45
CA ASP A 150 4.28 2.18 11.69
C ASP A 150 4.48 3.70 11.78
N LEU A 151 4.88 4.21 12.95
CA LEU A 151 5.23 5.63 13.13
C LEU A 151 6.43 6.04 12.26
N LEU A 152 7.48 5.23 12.23
CA LEU A 152 8.67 5.52 11.42
C LEU A 152 8.38 5.43 9.92
N VAL A 153 7.55 4.46 9.50
CA VAL A 153 7.10 4.37 8.11
C VAL A 153 6.32 5.62 7.70
N ASN A 154 5.40 6.09 8.56
CA ASN A 154 4.65 7.32 8.31
C ASN A 154 5.54 8.57 8.26
N GLU A 155 6.56 8.64 9.11
CA GLU A 155 7.55 9.73 9.09
C GLU A 155 8.35 9.73 7.78
N VAL A 156 8.84 8.56 7.35
CA VAL A 156 9.57 8.41 6.08
C VAL A 156 8.69 8.79 4.90
N ILE A 157 7.42 8.36 4.88
CA ILE A 157 6.48 8.73 3.83
C ILE A 157 6.30 10.25 3.77
N THR A 158 6.09 10.89 4.91
CA THR A 158 5.88 12.34 5.02
C THR A 158 7.09 13.11 4.50
N LYS A 159 8.30 12.78 4.99
CA LYS A 159 9.56 13.37 4.52
C LYS A 159 9.78 13.16 3.03
N SER A 160 9.42 11.99 2.49
CA SER A 160 9.53 11.72 1.05
C SER A 160 8.59 12.59 0.22
N GLN A 161 7.40 12.92 0.74
CA GLN A 161 6.44 13.78 0.07
C GLN A 161 6.91 15.24 0.06
N GLU A 162 7.43 15.71 1.20
CA GLU A 162 8.04 17.04 1.32
C GLU A 162 9.21 17.19 0.33
N LEU A 163 10.13 16.22 0.29
CA LEU A 163 11.26 16.26 -0.65
C LEU A 163 10.79 16.32 -2.11
N ARG A 164 9.75 15.55 -2.47
CA ARG A 164 9.17 15.60 -3.82
C ARG A 164 8.51 16.94 -4.12
N ALA A 165 7.92 17.60 -3.12
CA ALA A 165 7.36 18.94 -3.28
C ALA A 165 8.49 19.96 -3.54
N SER A 166 9.54 19.97 -2.72
CA SER A 166 10.70 20.86 -2.90
C SER A 166 11.38 20.65 -4.25
N LEU A 167 11.52 19.39 -4.72
CA LEU A 167 12.09 19.11 -6.04
C LEU A 167 11.24 19.66 -7.19
N ARG A 168 9.90 19.58 -7.08
CA ARG A 168 9.01 20.17 -8.10
C ARG A 168 9.13 21.68 -8.14
N GLU A 169 9.24 22.31 -6.97
CA GLU A 169 9.46 23.76 -6.86
C GLU A 169 10.79 24.18 -7.47
N ALA A 170 11.88 23.48 -7.14
CA ALA A 170 13.20 23.74 -7.72
C ALA A 170 13.21 23.58 -9.26
N LEU A 171 12.52 22.56 -9.78
CA LEU A 171 12.37 22.38 -11.23
C LEU A 171 11.53 23.48 -11.88
N ALA A 172 10.47 23.96 -11.22
CA ALA A 172 9.69 25.08 -11.71
C ALA A 172 10.54 26.36 -11.77
N PHE A 173 11.31 26.64 -10.72
CA PHE A 173 12.24 27.77 -10.68
C PHE A 173 13.31 27.68 -11.78
N SER A 174 13.89 26.51 -12.01
CA SER A 174 14.85 26.29 -13.09
C SER A 174 14.26 26.58 -14.47
N LYS A 175 13.01 26.19 -14.72
CA LYS A 175 12.32 26.49 -15.98
C LYS A 175 12.08 27.99 -16.18
N VAL A 176 11.72 28.71 -15.11
CA VAL A 176 11.58 30.17 -15.15
C VAL A 176 12.90 30.83 -15.49
N LEU A 177 14.00 30.42 -14.84
CA LEU A 177 15.33 30.94 -15.16
C LEU A 177 15.76 30.63 -16.60
N ALA A 178 15.43 29.45 -17.11
CA ALA A 178 15.70 29.09 -18.50
C ALA A 178 14.94 29.98 -19.49
N ALA A 179 13.66 30.29 -19.20
CA ALA A 179 12.87 31.21 -20.01
C ALA A 179 13.46 32.63 -20.00
N ILE A 180 13.83 33.15 -18.82
CA ILE A 180 14.47 34.47 -18.69
C ILE A 180 15.80 34.52 -19.46
N ASN A 181 16.63 33.48 -19.37
CA ASN A 181 17.89 33.43 -20.13
C ASN A 181 17.67 33.40 -21.64
N LEU A 182 16.62 32.71 -22.11
CA LEU A 182 16.27 32.67 -23.53
C LEU A 182 15.80 34.06 -24.01
N ASP A 183 14.98 34.74 -23.21
CA ASP A 183 14.52 36.11 -23.50
C ASP A 183 15.70 37.09 -23.52
N LEU A 184 16.62 37.02 -22.56
CA LEU A 184 17.84 37.85 -22.54
C LEU A 184 18.73 37.62 -23.76
N ARG A 185 18.85 36.36 -24.24
CA ARG A 185 19.58 36.06 -25.48
C ARG A 185 18.91 36.65 -26.72
N ASN A 186 17.59 36.59 -26.80
CA ASN A 186 16.83 37.09 -27.95
C ASN A 186 16.71 38.63 -27.95
N SER A 187 16.82 39.27 -26.78
CA SER A 187 16.68 40.71 -26.59
C SER A 187 17.99 41.49 -26.72
N ASN A 188 19.09 40.83 -27.11
CA ASN A 188 20.41 41.46 -27.21
C ASN A 188 20.79 41.69 -28.70
N PRO A 189 20.55 42.89 -29.26
CA PRO A 189 20.77 43.17 -30.68
C PRO A 189 22.23 43.54 -31.03
N PHE A 190 23.21 43.27 -30.16
CA PHE A 190 24.61 43.64 -30.38
C PHE A 190 25.56 42.45 -30.23
N VAL A 191 25.55 41.56 -31.23
CA VAL A 191 26.75 40.81 -31.65
C VAL A 191 26.73 40.72 -33.18
N HIS A 192 27.24 41.77 -33.81
CA HIS A 192 27.77 41.76 -35.17
C HIS A 192 29.12 42.48 -35.15
#